data_AF-A0A7G3A7L4-F1
#
_entry.id   AF-A0A7G3A7L4-F1
#
_cell.length_a   1.000
_cell.length_b   1.000
_cell.length_c   1.000
_cell.angle_alpha   90.00
_cell.angle_beta   90.00
_cell.angle_gamma   90.00
#
_symmetry.space_group_name_H-M   'P 1'
#
loop_
_entity.id
_entity.type
_entity.pdbx_description
1 polymer ?
#
loop_
_entity_poly.entity_id
_entity_poly.type
_entity_poly.pdbx_seq_one_letter_code
_entity_poly.pdbx_strand_id
1 'polypeptide(L)'
;MGFWGWVILVLFILFVIGSILVGWAEATENAETAKKNGIRQDLLLKHGAPNVQMVCPHCQTKGKVLTKPIKKKAGISGAKATGAILTGGVSLVATGLSRKDAVTEAHCANCSSTWHF
;
A
#
# COMPACT_ATOMS: atom_id res chain seq x y z
N MET A 1 35.76 -21.89 8.17
CA MET A 1 34.92 -20.73 8.56
C MET A 1 35.16 -20.48 10.04
N GLY A 2 35.79 -19.36 10.40
CA GLY A 2 36.12 -19.06 11.81
C GLY A 2 34.88 -18.73 12.64
N PHE A 3 35.03 -18.74 13.98
CA PHE A 3 34.00 -18.39 14.96
C PHE A 3 33.18 -17.13 14.60
N TRP A 4 33.85 -16.10 14.06
CA TRP A 4 33.21 -14.86 13.60
C TRP A 4 32.19 -15.05 12.46
N GLY A 5 32.38 -16.04 11.57
CA GLY A 5 31.44 -16.33 10.50
C GLY A 5 30.10 -16.88 10.99
N TRP A 6 30.13 -17.71 12.05
CA TRP A 6 28.91 -18.21 12.68
C TRP A 6 28.17 -17.11 13.45
N VAL A 7 28.89 -16.23 14.13
CA VAL A 7 28.29 -15.09 14.84
C VAL A 7 27.55 -14.17 13.85
N ILE A 8 28.16 -13.84 12.71
CA ILE A 8 27.51 -13.02 11.67
C ILE A 8 26.25 -13.72 11.12
N LEU A 9 26.33 -15.03 10.87
CA LEU A 9 25.20 -15.79 10.34
C LEU A 9 24.02 -15.81 11.32
N VAL A 10 24.28 -16.05 12.61
CA VAL A 10 23.23 -16.03 13.66
C VAL A 10 22.60 -14.64 13.79
N LEU A 11 23.40 -13.57 13.80
CA LEU A 11 22.89 -12.21 13.86
C LEU A 11 21.99 -11.87 12.66
N PHE A 12 22.38 -12.31 11.45
CA PHE A 12 21.57 -12.11 10.25
C PHE A 12 20.25 -12.87 10.32
N ILE A 13 20.26 -14.12 10.81
CA ILE A 13 19.03 -14.90 11.01
C ILE A 13 18.10 -14.21 12.02
N LEU A 14 18.62 -13.76 13.16
CA LEU A 14 17.81 -13.06 14.17
C LEU A 14 17.18 -11.77 13.61
N PHE A 15 17.91 -11.03 12.79
CA PHE A 15 17.40 -9.82 12.13
C PHE A 15 16.26 -10.13 11.14
N VAL A 16 16.42 -11.18 10.33
CA VAL A 16 15.38 -11.61 9.39
C VAL A 16 14.14 -12.11 10.12
N ILE A 17 14.30 -12.90 11.19
CA ILE A 17 13.18 -13.37 12.01
C ILE A 17 12.46 -12.18 12.66
N GLY A 18 13.21 -11.23 13.23
CA GLY A 18 12.65 -10.04 13.86
C GLY A 18 11.79 -9.20 12.89
N SER A 19 12.28 -8.97 11.67
CA SER A 19 11.53 -8.21 10.66
C SER A 19 10.27 -8.93 10.18
N ILE A 20 10.29 -10.26 10.09
CA ILE A 20 9.08 -11.05 9.78
C ILE A 20 8.06 -10.94 10.93
N LEU A 21 8.49 -11.07 12.19
CA LEU A 21 7.58 -11.01 13.35
C LEU A 21 6.86 -9.66 13.46
N VAL A 22 7.54 -8.54 13.17
CA VAL A 22 6.93 -7.20 13.18
C VAL A 22 5.78 -7.11 12.18
N GLY A 23 5.98 -7.60 10.94
CA GLY A 23 4.92 -7.57 9.93
C GLY A 23 3.69 -8.43 10.29
N TRP A 24 3.89 -9.53 11.02
CA TRP A 24 2.78 -10.38 11.48
C TRP A 24 2.01 -9.72 12.62
N ALA A 25 2.70 -9.05 13.54
CA ALA A 25 2.07 -8.31 14.63
C ALA A 25 1.14 -7.20 14.10
N GLU A 26 1.62 -6.38 13.16
CA GLU A 26 0.84 -5.31 12.54
C GLU A 26 -0.43 -5.83 11.83
N ALA A 27 -0.34 -6.99 11.16
CA ALA A 27 -1.50 -7.58 10.49
C ALA A 27 -2.60 -8.01 11.47
N THR A 28 -2.21 -8.57 12.62
CA THR A 28 -3.16 -9.00 13.65
C THR A 28 -3.91 -7.82 14.28
N GLU A 29 -3.21 -6.73 14.58
CA GLU A 29 -3.80 -5.53 15.19
C GLU A 29 -4.83 -4.87 14.25
N ASN A 30 -4.51 -4.78 12.96
CA ASN A 30 -5.42 -4.22 11.96
C ASN A 30 -6.73 -5.03 11.84
N ALA A 31 -6.65 -6.36 11.94
CA ALA A 31 -7.82 -7.23 11.87
C ALA A 31 -8.71 -7.11 13.11
N GLU A 32 -8.13 -7.04 14.30
CA GLU A 32 -8.87 -6.82 15.54
C GLU A 32 -9.56 -5.45 15.55
N THR A 33 -8.84 -4.42 15.08
CA THR A 33 -9.35 -3.05 14.97
C THR A 33 -10.54 -2.98 14.01
N ALA A 34 -10.50 -3.68 12.87
CA ALA A 34 -11.63 -3.76 11.95
C ALA A 34 -12.88 -4.38 12.60
N LYS A 35 -12.70 -5.46 13.36
CA LYS A 35 -13.79 -6.16 14.06
C LYS A 35 -14.44 -5.28 15.11
N LYS A 36 -13.64 -4.55 15.91
CA LYS A 36 -14.15 -3.60 16.93
C LYS A 36 -14.98 -2.47 16.32
N ASN A 37 -14.61 -2.00 15.13
CA ASN A 37 -15.33 -0.92 14.44
C ASN A 37 -16.55 -1.41 13.62
N GLY A 38 -16.87 -2.69 13.67
CA GLY A 38 -17.99 -3.28 12.92
C GLY A 38 -17.78 -3.24 11.39
N ILE A 39 -16.52 -3.21 10.94
CA ILE A 39 -16.21 -3.24 9.51
C ILE A 39 -16.34 -4.67 9.02
N ARG A 40 -17.06 -4.86 7.92
CA ARG A 40 -17.22 -6.17 7.31
C ARG A 40 -15.89 -6.66 6.70
N GLN A 41 -15.56 -7.93 6.89
CA GLN A 41 -14.31 -8.52 6.38
C GLN A 41 -14.17 -8.44 4.85
N ASP A 42 -15.28 -8.48 4.11
CA ASP A 42 -15.28 -8.31 2.65
C ASP A 42 -14.77 -6.93 2.22
N LEU A 43 -15.07 -5.89 2.99
CA LEU A 43 -14.58 -4.54 2.72
C LEU A 43 -13.09 -4.40 3.03
N LEU A 44 -12.60 -5.07 4.08
CA LEU A 44 -11.18 -5.08 4.46
C LEU A 44 -10.32 -5.68 3.35
N LEU A 45 -10.74 -6.84 2.81
CA LEU A 45 -10.04 -7.51 1.71
C LEU A 45 -10.00 -6.65 0.44
N LYS A 46 -11.04 -5.87 0.19
CA LYS A 46 -11.15 -5.04 -1.01
C LYS A 46 -10.40 -3.71 -0.89
N HIS A 47 -10.56 -3.01 0.23
CA HIS A 47 -10.12 -1.62 0.43
C HIS A 47 -8.98 -1.43 1.43
N GLY A 48 -8.44 -2.51 2.03
CA GLY A 48 -7.20 -2.46 2.82
C GLY A 48 -7.41 -2.31 4.33
N ALA A 49 -6.38 -1.81 5.01
CA ALA A 49 -6.33 -1.71 6.47
C ALA A 49 -7.23 -0.56 6.98
N PRO A 50 -7.84 -0.71 8.17
CA PRO A 50 -8.69 0.33 8.75
C PRO A 50 -7.83 1.45 9.32
N ASN A 51 -8.12 2.70 8.95
CA ASN A 51 -7.54 3.88 9.56
C ASN A 51 -8.53 4.48 10.56
N VAL A 52 -8.35 4.14 11.84
CA VAL A 52 -9.28 4.57 12.90
C VAL A 52 -9.21 6.04 13.27
N GLN A 53 -8.09 6.69 12.95
CA GLN A 53 -7.89 8.10 13.24
C GLN A 53 -8.54 8.99 12.18
N MET A 54 -8.77 8.44 10.98
CA MET A 54 -9.36 9.16 9.85
C MET A 54 -10.86 9.36 10.02
N VAL A 55 -11.31 10.58 9.71
CA VAL A 55 -12.72 11.00 9.71
C VAL A 55 -13.19 11.10 8.27
N CYS A 56 -14.35 10.51 7.95
CA CYS A 56 -14.92 10.63 6.61
C CYS A 56 -15.40 12.08 6.34
N PRO A 57 -14.98 12.74 5.26
CA PRO A 57 -15.42 14.12 4.96
C PRO A 57 -16.90 14.21 4.58
N HIS A 58 -17.52 13.11 4.14
CA HIS A 58 -18.91 13.10 3.68
C HIS A 58 -19.93 12.85 4.79
N CYS A 59 -19.62 11.94 5.72
CA CYS A 59 -20.54 11.55 6.81
C CYS A 59 -20.00 11.87 8.21
N GLN A 60 -18.81 12.48 8.30
CA GLN A 60 -18.12 12.88 9.54
C GLN A 60 -17.96 11.76 10.58
N THR A 61 -18.07 10.50 10.14
CA THR A 61 -17.92 9.34 11.02
C THR A 61 -16.45 8.95 11.11
N LYS A 62 -15.96 8.77 12.35
CA LYS A 62 -14.60 8.31 12.67
C LYS A 62 -14.55 6.79 12.76
N GLY A 63 -13.39 6.18 12.51
CA GLY A 63 -13.18 4.75 12.79
C GLY A 63 -13.60 3.78 11.69
N LYS A 64 -14.28 4.27 10.64
CA LYS A 64 -14.87 3.45 9.56
C LYS A 64 -14.25 3.70 8.18
N VAL A 65 -13.06 4.30 8.13
CA VAL A 65 -12.36 4.57 6.88
C VAL A 65 -11.28 3.51 6.67
N LEU A 66 -11.30 2.88 5.49
CA LEU A 66 -10.34 1.87 5.05
C LEU A 66 -9.39 2.54 4.08
N THR A 67 -8.10 2.30 4.24
CA THR A 67 -7.07 2.88 3.38
C THR A 67 -6.22 1.81 2.72
N LYS A 68 -5.98 1.99 1.43
CA LYS A 68 -5.09 1.13 0.65
C LYS A 68 -4.17 1.95 -0.24
N PRO A 69 -2.86 1.67 -0.25
CA PRO A 69 -1.98 2.25 -1.25
C PRO A 69 -2.34 1.66 -2.62
N ILE A 70 -2.73 2.53 -3.56
CA ILE A 70 -3.01 2.15 -4.94
C ILE A 70 -2.01 2.82 -5.89
N LYS A 71 -1.72 2.16 -7.01
CA LYS A 71 -0.93 2.75 -8.10
C LYS A 71 -1.89 3.28 -9.15
N LYS A 72 -2.24 4.55 -9.07
CA LYS A 72 -3.15 5.19 -10.03
C LYS A 72 -2.36 5.67 -11.24
N LYS A 73 -2.84 5.33 -12.44
CA LYS A 73 -2.28 5.81 -13.70
C LYS A 73 -2.57 7.31 -13.83
N ALA A 74 -1.58 8.17 -13.59
CA ALA A 74 -1.70 9.63 -13.66
C ALA A 74 -0.54 10.19 -14.49
N GLY A 75 -0.84 10.61 -15.72
CA GLY A 75 0.10 11.32 -16.61
C GLY A 75 1.09 10.43 -17.38
N ILE A 76 2.08 11.09 -18.00
CA ILE A 76 3.14 10.46 -18.80
C ILE A 76 4.42 10.29 -17.97
N SER A 77 5.01 9.09 -17.98
CA SER A 77 6.28 8.82 -17.29
C SER A 77 7.43 9.49 -18.04
N GLY A 78 8.14 10.43 -17.41
CA GLY A 78 9.23 11.19 -18.03
C GLY A 78 10.34 10.30 -18.57
N ALA A 79 10.69 9.23 -17.84
CA ALA A 79 11.68 8.24 -18.30
C ALA A 79 11.27 7.51 -19.59
N LYS A 80 9.95 7.36 -19.85
CA LYS A 80 9.44 6.77 -21.09
C LYS A 80 9.39 7.79 -22.23
N ALA A 81 9.12 9.06 -21.91
CA ALA A 81 9.12 10.15 -22.89
C ALA A 81 10.53 10.40 -23.47
N THR A 82 11.58 10.38 -22.63
CA THR A 82 12.97 10.51 -23.11
C THR A 82 13.39 9.33 -23.99
N GLY A 83 12.99 8.10 -23.63
CA GLY A 83 13.24 6.90 -24.45
C GLY A 83 12.53 6.93 -25.81
N ALA A 84 11.35 7.54 -25.89
CA ALA A 84 10.63 7.70 -27.14
C ALA A 84 11.27 8.74 -28.09
N ILE A 85 11.84 9.82 -27.56
CA ILE A 85 12.59 10.81 -28.35
C ILE A 85 13.86 10.15 -28.92
N LEU A 86 14.60 9.40 -28.08
CA LEU A 86 15.81 8.68 -28.49
C LEU A 86 15.57 7.59 -29.54
N THR A 87 14.36 7.04 -29.62
CA THR A 87 14.00 5.94 -30.54
C THR A 87 13.14 6.39 -31.73
N GLY A 88 13.07 7.70 -32.01
CA GLY A 88 12.36 8.22 -33.18
C GLY A 88 10.84 8.04 -33.13
N GLY A 89 10.25 7.95 -31.94
CA GLY A 89 8.80 7.92 -31.75
C GLY A 89 8.14 6.52 -31.77
N VAL A 90 8.85 5.48 -32.19
CA VAL A 90 8.28 4.10 -32.27
C VAL A 90 8.00 3.51 -30.88
N SER A 91 8.76 3.90 -29.85
CA SER A 91 8.55 3.42 -28.48
C SER A 91 7.32 3.99 -27.78
N LEU A 92 6.73 5.11 -28.25
CA LEU A 92 5.50 5.69 -27.65
C LEU A 92 4.28 4.76 -27.83
N VAL A 93 4.21 4.03 -28.94
CA VAL A 93 3.07 3.13 -29.26
C VAL A 93 3.18 1.81 -28.50
N ALA A 94 4.40 1.28 -28.32
CA ALA A 94 4.63 0.02 -27.63
C ALA A 94 4.69 0.14 -26.09
N THR A 95 5.23 1.24 -25.55
CA THR A 95 5.40 1.42 -24.11
C THR A 95 4.39 2.43 -23.57
N GLY A 96 3.14 1.98 -23.39
CA GLY A 96 2.05 2.77 -22.81
C GLY A 96 2.54 3.75 -21.74
N LEU A 97 2.42 5.03 -22.06
CA LEU A 97 3.11 6.15 -21.42
C LEU A 97 2.67 6.43 -19.98
N SER A 98 1.70 5.69 -19.49
CA SER A 98 1.11 5.93 -18.19
C SER A 98 2.14 5.89 -17.05
N ARG A 99 2.37 7.05 -16.44
CA ARG A 99 2.96 7.25 -15.11
C ARG A 99 1.96 6.69 -14.10
N LYS A 100 2.46 5.91 -13.16
CA LYS A 100 1.68 5.36 -12.06
C LYS A 100 2.06 6.16 -10.83
N ASP A 101 1.21 7.08 -10.40
CA ASP A 101 1.40 7.78 -9.14
C ASP A 101 0.93 6.86 -8.00
N ALA A 102 1.73 6.78 -6.94
CA ALA A 102 1.33 6.12 -5.71
C ALA A 102 0.37 7.05 -4.98
N VAL A 103 -0.91 6.69 -4.94
CA VAL A 103 -1.98 7.45 -4.32
C VAL A 103 -2.64 6.56 -3.28
N THR A 104 -3.12 7.13 -2.17
CA THR A 104 -3.85 6.36 -1.16
C THR A 104 -5.34 6.42 -1.49
N GLU A 105 -5.97 5.28 -1.69
CA GLU A 105 -7.42 5.19 -1.76
C GLU A 105 -7.98 5.07 -0.34
N ALA A 106 -8.94 5.93 -0.01
CA ALA A 106 -9.73 5.83 1.19
C ALA A 106 -11.19 5.50 0.85
N HIS A 107 -11.74 4.50 1.53
CA HIS A 107 -13.12 4.05 1.39
C HIS A 107 -13.83 4.10 2.74
N CYS A 108 -14.99 4.75 2.81
CA CYS A 108 -15.79 4.78 4.04
C CYS A 108 -16.79 3.63 4.06
N ALA A 109 -16.68 2.74 5.04
CA ALA A 109 -17.64 1.64 5.25
C ALA A 109 -19.03 2.11 5.71
N ASN A 110 -19.18 3.37 6.14
CA ASN A 110 -20.45 3.93 6.61
C ASN A 110 -21.31 4.49 5.48
N CYS A 111 -20.75 5.41 4.69
CA CYS A 111 -21.47 6.08 3.59
C CYS A 111 -21.11 5.55 2.20
N SER A 112 -20.24 4.55 2.10
CA SER A 112 -19.73 3.97 0.84
C SER A 112 -18.97 4.95 -0.07
N SER A 113 -18.65 6.16 0.40
CA SER A 113 -17.85 7.11 -0.38
C SER A 113 -16.40 6.65 -0.50
N THR A 114 -15.83 6.82 -1.69
CA THR A 114 -14.43 6.49 -2.00
C THR A 114 -13.74 7.74 -2.53
N TRP A 115 -12.58 8.07 -1.98
CA TRP A 115 -11.76 9.18 -2.42
C TRP A 115 -10.30 8.78 -2.49
N HIS A 116 -9.51 9.58 -3.21
CA HIS A 116 -8.08 9.34 -3.38
C HIS A 116 -7.32 10.59 -2.95
N PHE A 117 -6.22 10.40 -2.22
CA PHE A 117 -5.33 11.47 -1.79
C PHE A 117 -3.87 11.04 -1.83
#